data_AF-A0A931HW68-F1
#
_entry.id   AF-A0A931HW68-F1
#
_cell.length_a   1.000
_cell.length_b   1.000
_cell.length_c   1.000
_cell.angle_alpha   90.00
_cell.angle_beta   90.00
_cell.angle_gamma   90.00
#
_symmetry.space_group_name_H-M   'P 1'
#
loop_
_entity.id
_entity.type
_entity.pdbx_description
1 polymer ?
#
loop_
_entity_poly.entity_id
_entity_poly.type
_entity_poly.pdbx_seq_one_letter_code
_entity_poly.pdbx_strand_id
1 'polypeptide(L)' 'MQQSIYDTMNIKNIVGLYTMILNQIHSGKLTSAMLYEVNLLEWAAYRKGFSLSYKKKKGSLLNSRVLISISTHPPSLSPQ' A
#
# COMPACT_ATOMS: atom_id res chain seq x y z
N MET A 1 4.99 14.06 18.66
CA MET A 1 4.99 13.44 17.33
C MET A 1 3.56 13.39 16.84
N GLN A 2 3.26 14.01 15.70
CA GLN A 2 1.93 13.94 15.09
C GLN A 2 1.77 12.52 14.53
N GLN A 3 0.86 11.72 15.11
CA GLN A 3 0.55 10.39 14.56
C GLN A 3 -0.05 10.57 13.17
N SER A 4 0.47 9.86 12.18
CA SER A 4 -0.13 9.86 10.86
C SER A 4 -1.51 9.21 10.96
N ILE A 5 -2.47 9.64 10.15
CA ILE A 5 -3.77 8.97 10.06
C ILE A 5 -3.58 7.49 9.68
N TYR A 6 -2.51 7.14 8.97
CA TYR A 6 -2.17 5.76 8.64
C TYR A 6 -1.78 4.91 9.87
N ASP A 7 -1.28 5.53 10.94
CA ASP A 7 -0.91 4.84 12.18
C ASP A 7 -2.12 4.40 12.98
N THR A 8 -3.24 5.11 12.87
CA THR A 8 -4.49 4.76 13.55
C THR A 8 -5.32 3.75 12.76
N MET A 9 -5.01 3.52 11.48
CA MET A 9 -5.69 2.52 10.67
C MET A 9 -5.36 1.08 11.10
N ASN A 10 -6.38 0.22 11.06
CA ASN A 10 -6.17 -1.23 11.17
C ASN A 10 -5.60 -1.81 9.85
N ILE A 11 -5.10 -3.03 9.92
CA ILE A 11 -4.46 -3.71 8.77
C ILE A 11 -5.40 -3.77 7.56
N LYS A 12 -6.68 -4.10 7.78
CA LYS A 12 -7.69 -4.21 6.71
C LYS A 12 -7.87 -2.90 5.96
N ASN A 13 -7.90 -1.78 6.68
CA ASN A 13 -8.06 -0.44 6.10
C ASN A 13 -6.81 -0.02 5.32
N ILE A 14 -5.61 -0.33 5.82
CA ILE A 14 -4.35 -0.07 5.10
C ILE A 14 -4.32 -0.84 3.78
N VAL A 15 -4.61 -2.15 3.81
CA VAL A 15 -4.66 -2.99 2.61
C VAL A 15 -5.72 -2.51 1.62
N GLY A 16 -6.90 -2.15 2.11
CA GLY A 16 -8.00 -1.66 1.28
C GLY A 16 -7.66 -0.36 0.56
N LEU A 17 -7.11 0.61 1.30
CA LEU A 17 -6.71 1.90 0.73
C LEU A 17 -5.55 1.74 -0.26
N TYR A 18 -4.55 0.92 0.07
CA TYR A 18 -3.42 0.59 -0.81
C TYR A 18 -3.89 0.00 -2.14
N THR A 19 -4.81 -0.96 -2.07
CA THR A 19 -5.39 -1.61 -3.26
C THR A 19 -6.21 -0.61 -4.10
N MET A 20 -7.02 0.23 -3.44
CA MET A 20 -7.86 1.21 -4.11
C MET A 20 -7.02 2.23 -4.88
N ILE A 21 -6.01 2.82 -4.24
CA ILE A 21 -5.15 3.84 -4.86
C ILE A 21 -4.42 3.23 -6.06
N LEU A 22 -3.80 2.06 -5.91
CA LEU A 22 -3.11 1.38 -7.01
C LEU A 22 -4.05 1.08 -8.19
N ASN A 23 -5.26 0.58 -7.94
CA ASN A 23 -6.24 0.34 -8.99
C ASN A 23 -6.64 1.63 -9.71
N GLN A 24 -6.85 2.72 -8.97
CA GLN A 24 -7.22 4.00 -9.58
C GLN A 24 -6.06 4.59 -10.41
N ILE A 25 -4.82 4.51 -9.94
CA ILE A 25 -3.62 4.89 -10.71
C ILE A 25 -3.53 4.07 -12.00
N HIS A 26 -3.67 2.75 -11.90
CA HIS A 26 -3.56 1.87 -13.06
C HIS A 26 -4.74 1.97 -14.03
N SER A 27 -5.91 2.41 -13.57
CA SER A 27 -7.06 2.74 -14.43
C SER A 27 -6.97 4.13 -15.07
N GLY A 28 -5.91 4.91 -14.77
CA GLY A 28 -5.74 6.27 -15.26
C GLY A 28 -6.63 7.32 -14.59
N LYS A 29 -7.35 6.94 -13.53
CA LYS A 29 -8.22 7.86 -12.76
C LYS A 29 -7.45 8.71 -11.76
N LEU A 30 -6.33 8.19 -11.25
CA LEU A 30 -5.38 8.93 -10.43
C LEU A 30 -4.05 9.07 -11.17
N THR A 31 -3.36 10.18 -10.89
CA THR A 31 -2.03 10.43 -11.44
C THR A 31 -0.97 9.60 -10.73
N SER A 32 0.17 9.41 -11.38
CA SER A 32 1.34 8.75 -10.77
C SER A 32 1.87 9.47 -9.53
N ALA A 33 1.53 10.74 -9.30
CA ALA A 33 1.88 11.46 -8.07
C ALA A 33 1.29 10.80 -6.81
N MET A 34 0.18 10.07 -6.94
CA MET A 34 -0.44 9.31 -5.85
C MET A 34 0.37 8.08 -5.42
N LEU A 35 1.46 7.74 -6.12
CA LEU A 35 2.42 6.73 -5.66
C LEU A 35 3.10 7.15 -4.35
N TYR A 36 3.15 8.44 -4.03
CA TYR A 36 3.63 8.90 -2.73
C TYR A 36 2.76 8.35 -1.57
N GLU A 37 1.43 8.35 -1.73
CA GLU A 37 0.50 7.79 -0.74
C GLU A 37 0.65 6.27 -0.60
N VAL A 38 0.97 5.59 -1.71
CA VAL A 38 1.30 4.16 -1.71
C VAL A 38 2.52 3.89 -0.83
N ASN A 39 3.57 4.71 -0.93
CA ASN A 39 4.76 4.59 -0.08
C ASN A 39 4.43 4.84 1.39
N LEU A 40 3.60 5.83 1.72
CA LEU A 40 3.21 6.09 3.11
C LEU A 40 2.46 4.91 3.73
N LEU A 41 1.62 4.23 2.96
CA LEU A 41 0.93 3.01 3.39
C LEU A 41 1.88 1.82 3.57
N GLU A 42 2.91 1.69 2.73
CA GLU A 42 3.96 0.67 2.91
C GLU A 42 4.75 0.91 4.20
N TRP A 43 5.09 2.17 4.50
CA TRP A 43 5.75 2.54 5.76
C TRP A 43 4.86 2.27 6.97
N ALA A 44 3.58 2.62 6.90
CA ALA A 44 2.63 2.36 7.99
C ALA A 44 2.42 0.87 8.22
N ALA A 45 2.35 0.08 7.14
CA ALA A 45 2.31 -1.38 7.20
C ALA A 45 3.55 -1.95 7.89
N TYR A 46 4.74 -1.50 7.47
CA TYR A 46 6.02 -1.97 8.01
C TYR A 46 6.11 -1.74 9.53
N ARG A 47 5.73 -0.54 10.00
CA ARG A 47 5.66 -0.23 11.44
C ARG A 47 4.70 -1.13 12.22
N LYS A 48 3.71 -1.71 11.55
CA LYS A 48 2.71 -2.62 12.11
C LYS A 48 3.09 -4.11 11.95
N GLY A 49 4.29 -4.42 11.46
CA GLY A 49 4.79 -5.79 11.31
C GLY A 49 4.26 -6.52 10.07
N PHE A 50 3.89 -5.79 9.02
CA PHE A 50 3.58 -6.42 7.74
C PHE A 50 4.08 -5.58 6.57
N SER A 51 4.45 -6.23 5.48
CA SER A 51 4.88 -5.54 4.26
C SER A 51 3.80 -5.65 3.21
N LEU A 52 3.61 -4.57 2.48
CA LEU A 52 2.80 -4.52 1.28
C LEU A 52 3.73 -4.43 0.07
N SER A 53 3.39 -5.17 -0.97
CA SER A 53 4.00 -5.00 -2.28
C SER A 53 2.96 -5.28 -3.34
N TYR A 54 3.14 -4.69 -4.52
CA TYR A 54 2.25 -4.94 -5.64
C TYR A 54 3.01 -5.38 -6.88
N LYS A 55 2.36 -6.24 -7.67
CA LYS A 55 2.81 -6.58 -9.02
C LYS A 55 1.71 -6.23 -10.00
N LYS A 56 2.07 -5.48 -11.03
CA LYS A 56 1.19 -5.25 -12.17
C LYS A 56 1.20 -6.51 -13.04
N LYS A 57 0.04 -7.17 -13.16
CA LYS A 57 -0.11 -8.18 -14.21
C LYS A 57 -0.36 -7.43 -15.53
N LYS A 58 0.58 -7.51 -16.47
CA LYS A 58 0.36 -7.01 -17.84
C LYS A 58 -0.76 -7.85 -18.49
N GLY A 59 -2.00 -7.39 -18.37
CA GLY A 59 -3.12 -7.83 -19.19
C GLY A 59 -3.33 -6.88 -20.38
N SER A 60 -4.35 -7.15 -21.20
CA SER A 60 -4.86 -6.18 -22.18
C SER A 60 -5.09 -4.81 -21.52
N LEU A 61 -4.98 -3.71 -22.29
CA LEU A 61 -5.14 -2.32 -21.81
C LEU A 61 -6.39 -2.12 -20.93
N LEU A 62 -7.43 -2.92 -21.15
CA LEU A 62 -8.72 -2.88 -20.45
C LEU A 62 -8.77 -3.73 -19.16
N ASN A 63 -7.79 -4.58 -18.92
CA ASN A 63 -7.78 -5.60 -17.85
C ASN A 63 -6.46 -5.62 -17.05
N SER A 64 -5.90 -4.44 -16.77
CA SER A 64 -4.77 -4.33 -15.83
C SER A 64 -5.25 -4.71 -14.43
N ARG A 65 -4.79 -5.86 -13.92
CA ARG A 65 -5.07 -6.31 -12.55
C ARG A 65 -3.85 -6.05 -11.67
N VAL A 66 -4.08 -5.45 -10.50
CA VAL A 66 -3.07 -5.29 -9.46
C VAL A 66 -3.13 -6.50 -8.56
N LEU A 67 -2.01 -7.22 -8.44
CA LEU A 67 -1.85 -8.27 -7.45
C LEU A 67 -1.15 -7.67 -6.24
N ILE A 68 -1.79 -7.77 -5.08
CA ILE A 68 -1.26 -7.30 -3.80
C ILE A 68 -0.71 -8.50 -3.05
N SER A 69 0.53 -8.40 -2.61
CA SER A 69 1.18 -9.37 -1.75
C SER A 69 1.31 -8.78 -0.35
N ILE A 70 0.85 -9.51 0.66
CA ILE A 70 0.95 -9.16 2.07
C ILE A 70 1.87 -10.19 2.72
N SER A 71 2.96 -9.75 3.35
CA SER A 71 3.84 -10.63 4.12
C SER A 71 3.97 -10.11 5.55
N THR A 72 3.76 -10.99 6.52
CA THR A 72 3.96 -10.66 7.93
C THR A 72 5.42 -10.88 8.31
N HIS A 73 5.96 -9.99 9.11
CA HIS A 73 7.27 -10.13 9.72
C HIS A 73 7.16 -9.68 11.18
N PRO A 74 8.03 -10.13 12.09
CA PRO A 74 8.06 -9.54 13.42
C PRO A 74 8.21 -8.02 13.25
N PRO A 75 7.36 -7.19 13.89
CA PRO A 75 7.50 -5.75 13.79
C PRO A 75 8.94 -5.40 14.15
N SER A 76 9.63 -4.73 13.23
CA SER A 76 11.00 -4.31 13.47
C SER A 76 10.99 -3.37 14.67
N LEU A 77 11.51 -3.83 15.81
CA LEU A 77 12.00 -2.95 16.85
C LEU A 77 13.10 -2.12 16.17
N SER A 78 12.79 -0.88 15.78
CA SER A 78 13.86 0.02 15.37
C SER A 78 14.88 0.10 16.52
N PRO A 79 16.19 0.01 16.21
CA PRO A 79 17.22 0.18 17.22
C PRO A 79 17.13 1.59 17.81
N GLN A 80 17.52 1.68 19.08
CA GLN A 80 17.52 2.87 19.94
C GLN A 80 18.12 4.11 19.27
#